data_AF-A0A1G8PXP6-F1
#
_entry.id   AF-A0A1G8PXP6-F1
#
_cell.length_a   1.000
_cell.length_b   1.000
_cell.length_c   1.000
_cell.angle_alpha   90.00
_cell.angle_beta   90.00
_cell.angle_gamma   90.00
#
_symmetry.space_group_name_H-M   'P 1'
#
loop_
_entity.id
_entity.type
_entity.pdbx_description
1 polymer ?
#
loop_
_entity_poly.entity_id
_entity_poly.type
_entity_poly.pdbx_seq_one_letter_code
_entity_poly.pdbx_strand_id
1 'polypeptide(L)'
;MNSKLNSFFSRLTTGKRLALVLVAILLMITAAVYQTTKATVTIVKDAKENITVTTHAKTVGELLNEQGFKMKDEDDITPSLQDPIAGNMTVEWAQAKQISVSNNGEEKDVWTTAATVEELVDEQGITLDKNDYLSKHIDTPIEEGMQVTYESAFPVNVKYDGEKEEIMTTSTTVADLLEDAGVEVSDEDRIEPGEDKEITGKTDIEVVRVEKVTDVVEEEIDYATVTRRDDSLPKGEEEVVEDGKKGIIEKRYEVVLEDGEEVSRELIEEKQIEESEDKVVAVGAREPAVTASRGGSGNNPSSNGRTISMQATAYTANCSGCTGVTATGVNLNNSPNKKVVAVDPSVIPLGSRVYVEGYGEAVAADTGGAIKGNKIDLHVPSKAEAGRFGRQTVEVTILD
;
A
#
# COMPACT_ATOMS: atom_id res chain seq x y z
N MET A 1 -15.50 -78.91 -59.57
CA MET A 1 -14.55 -79.71 -58.76
C MET A 1 -14.92 -81.21 -58.62
N ASN A 2 -16.13 -81.66 -59.01
CA ASN A 2 -16.60 -83.02 -58.70
C ASN A 2 -16.21 -84.15 -59.69
N SER A 3 -15.94 -83.88 -60.98
CA SER A 3 -15.68 -84.97 -61.94
C SER A 3 -14.28 -85.59 -61.79
N LYS A 4 -13.26 -84.79 -61.47
CA LYS A 4 -11.88 -85.26 -61.26
C LYS A 4 -11.73 -86.08 -59.97
N LEU A 5 -12.41 -85.68 -58.88
CA LEU A 5 -12.42 -86.44 -57.62
C LEU A 5 -13.05 -87.83 -57.81
N ASN A 6 -14.22 -87.90 -58.45
CA ASN A 6 -14.88 -89.19 -58.70
C ASN A 6 -14.05 -90.12 -59.60
N SER A 7 -13.30 -89.58 -60.56
CA SER A 7 -12.37 -90.37 -61.41
C SER A 7 -11.14 -90.89 -60.67
N PHE A 8 -10.72 -90.20 -59.60
CA PHE A 8 -9.62 -90.62 -58.74
C PHE A 8 -10.05 -91.75 -57.81
N PHE A 9 -11.21 -91.60 -57.14
CA PHE A 9 -11.77 -92.63 -56.26
C PHE A 9 -12.20 -93.89 -57.03
N SER A 10 -12.64 -93.78 -58.29
CA SER A 10 -13.06 -94.94 -59.10
C SER A 10 -11.91 -95.89 -59.47
N ARG A 11 -10.66 -95.41 -59.51
CA ARG A 11 -9.45 -96.21 -59.82
C ARG A 11 -8.78 -96.90 -58.62
N LEU A 12 -9.27 -96.65 -57.40
CA LEU A 12 -8.75 -97.24 -56.15
C LEU A 12 -9.48 -98.55 -55.80
N THR A 13 -8.74 -99.56 -55.31
CA THR A 13 -9.30 -100.83 -54.81
C THR A 13 -10.13 -100.62 -53.53
N THR A 14 -11.07 -101.51 -53.23
CA THR A 14 -11.97 -101.40 -52.05
C THR A 14 -11.22 -101.19 -50.74
N GLY A 15 -10.10 -101.89 -50.52
CA GLY A 15 -9.24 -101.69 -49.34
C GLY A 15 -8.59 -100.31 -49.26
N LYS A 16 -8.20 -99.71 -50.41
CA LYS A 16 -7.62 -98.36 -50.45
C LYS A 16 -8.67 -97.27 -50.24
N ARG A 17 -9.92 -97.48 -50.67
CA ARG A 17 -11.04 -96.58 -50.38
C ARG A 17 -11.39 -96.61 -48.88
N LEU A 18 -11.44 -97.80 -48.27
CA LEU A 18 -11.68 -97.95 -46.84
C LEU A 18 -10.57 -97.27 -46.01
N ALA A 19 -9.31 -97.42 -46.42
CA ALA A 19 -8.19 -96.75 -45.77
C ALA A 19 -8.29 -95.22 -45.83
N LEU A 20 -8.69 -94.64 -46.97
CA LEU A 20 -8.91 -93.19 -47.10
C LEU A 20 -10.05 -92.69 -46.21
N VAL A 21 -11.14 -93.46 -46.07
CA VAL A 21 -12.25 -93.13 -45.16
C VAL A 21 -11.79 -93.19 -43.71
N LEU A 22 -11.03 -94.22 -43.31
CA LEU A 22 -10.48 -94.33 -41.96
C LEU A 22 -9.51 -93.19 -41.63
N VAL A 23 -8.67 -92.76 -42.58
CA VAL A 23 -7.79 -91.59 -42.41
C VAL A 23 -8.61 -90.31 -42.26
N ALA A 24 -9.66 -90.13 -43.05
CA ALA A 24 -10.54 -88.96 -42.91
C ALA A 24 -11.26 -88.94 -41.55
N ILE A 25 -11.74 -90.09 -41.07
CA ILE A 25 -12.35 -90.23 -39.73
C ILE A 25 -11.32 -89.93 -38.64
N LEU A 26 -10.10 -90.46 -38.76
CA LEU A 26 -9.03 -90.18 -37.81
C LEU A 26 -8.70 -88.68 -37.78
N LEU A 27 -8.60 -88.03 -38.95
CA LEU A 27 -8.37 -86.58 -39.05
C LEU A 27 -9.50 -85.78 -38.39
N MET A 28 -10.76 -86.19 -38.59
CA MET A 28 -11.92 -85.57 -37.94
C MET A 28 -11.88 -85.75 -36.41
N ILE A 29 -11.54 -86.96 -35.92
CA ILE A 29 -11.40 -87.22 -34.48
C ILE A 29 -10.25 -86.39 -33.90
N THR A 30 -9.10 -86.34 -34.56
CA THR A 30 -7.96 -85.53 -34.09
C THR A 30 -8.28 -84.04 -34.10
N ALA A 31 -9.03 -83.55 -35.08
CA ALA A 31 -9.49 -82.17 -35.12
C ALA A 31 -10.50 -81.89 -34.00
N ALA A 32 -11.42 -82.82 -33.72
CA ALA A 32 -12.36 -82.70 -32.61
C ALA A 32 -11.65 -82.70 -31.25
N VAL A 33 -10.70 -83.61 -31.03
CA VAL A 33 -9.86 -83.64 -29.82
C VAL A 33 -9.05 -82.36 -29.71
N TYR A 34 -8.46 -81.86 -30.79
CA TYR A 34 -7.75 -80.58 -30.79
C TYR A 34 -8.66 -79.43 -30.36
N GLN A 35 -9.91 -79.35 -30.84
CA GLN A 35 -10.84 -78.31 -30.36
C GLN A 35 -11.14 -78.41 -28.86
N THR A 36 -11.11 -79.61 -28.27
CA THR A 36 -11.29 -79.79 -26.82
C THR A 36 -10.07 -79.38 -25.99
N THR A 37 -8.90 -79.15 -26.60
CA THR A 37 -7.70 -78.70 -25.87
C THR A 37 -7.59 -77.18 -25.74
N LYS A 38 -8.61 -76.42 -26.16
CA LYS A 38 -8.65 -74.97 -25.99
C LYS A 38 -8.78 -74.58 -24.53
N ALA A 39 -8.04 -73.55 -24.13
CA ALA A 39 -8.25 -72.90 -22.84
C ALA A 39 -9.46 -71.95 -22.96
N THR A 40 -10.30 -71.91 -21.93
CA THR A 40 -11.34 -70.88 -21.79
C THR A 40 -10.74 -69.72 -21.01
N VAL A 41 -10.86 -68.50 -21.53
CA VAL A 41 -10.31 -67.28 -20.92
C VAL A 41 -11.38 -66.20 -20.92
N THR A 42 -11.48 -65.45 -19.83
CA THR A 42 -12.34 -64.25 -19.75
C THR A 42 -11.47 -63.02 -19.86
N ILE A 43 -11.77 -62.15 -20.82
CA ILE A 43 -11.14 -60.85 -20.97
C ILE A 43 -12.08 -59.82 -20.36
N VAL A 44 -11.60 -59.06 -19.38
CA VAL A 44 -12.32 -57.94 -18.74
C VAL A 44 -11.73 -56.66 -19.31
N LYS A 45 -12.53 -55.95 -20.10
CA LYS A 45 -12.11 -54.71 -20.73
C LYS A 45 -12.66 -53.51 -19.94
N ASP A 46 -11.76 -52.60 -19.55
CA ASP A 46 -12.05 -51.36 -18.83
C ASP A 46 -12.97 -51.56 -17.61
N ALA A 47 -12.78 -52.69 -16.90
CA ALA A 47 -13.60 -53.14 -15.75
C ALA A 47 -15.12 -53.25 -16.01
N LYS A 48 -15.58 -53.18 -17.26
CA LYS A 48 -17.00 -53.10 -17.63
C LYS A 48 -17.47 -54.24 -18.54
N GLU A 49 -16.66 -54.61 -19.52
CA GLU A 49 -17.04 -55.56 -20.56
C GLU A 49 -16.35 -56.91 -20.36
N ASN A 50 -17.13 -57.98 -20.21
CA ASN A 50 -16.61 -59.34 -20.05
C ASN A 50 -16.77 -60.12 -21.36
N ILE A 51 -15.66 -60.62 -21.91
CA ILE A 51 -15.61 -61.37 -23.15
C ILE A 51 -14.99 -62.74 -22.88
N THR A 52 -15.80 -63.80 -22.94
CA THR A 52 -15.30 -65.17 -22.77
C THR A 52 -14.97 -65.79 -24.12
N VAL A 53 -13.73 -66.28 -24.26
CA VAL A 53 -13.21 -66.86 -25.49
C VAL A 53 -12.56 -68.21 -25.22
N THR A 54 -12.50 -69.06 -26.25
CA THR A 54 -11.73 -70.31 -26.22
C THR A 54 -10.58 -70.23 -27.20
N THR A 55 -9.35 -70.42 -26.74
CA THR A 55 -8.13 -70.16 -27.54
C THR A 55 -7.10 -71.28 -27.44
N HIS A 56 -6.19 -71.33 -28.43
CA HIS A 56 -4.93 -72.08 -28.39
C HIS A 56 -3.69 -71.19 -28.23
N ALA A 57 -3.88 -69.88 -28.04
CA ALA A 57 -2.82 -68.92 -27.78
C ALA A 57 -1.98 -69.39 -26.59
N LYS A 58 -0.66 -69.22 -26.72
CA LYS A 58 0.28 -69.61 -25.68
C LYS A 58 0.44 -68.52 -24.64
N THR A 59 0.27 -67.26 -25.02
CA THR A 59 0.44 -66.09 -24.14
C THR A 59 -0.75 -65.14 -24.20
N VAL A 60 -0.86 -64.26 -23.20
CA VAL A 60 -1.87 -63.18 -23.17
C VAL A 60 -1.80 -62.32 -24.42
N GLY A 61 -0.60 -61.93 -24.87
CA GLY A 61 -0.43 -61.10 -26.06
C GLY A 61 -0.85 -61.81 -27.36
N GLU A 62 -0.62 -63.12 -27.47
CA GLU A 62 -1.14 -63.91 -28.61
C GLU A 62 -2.68 -63.95 -28.58
N LEU A 63 -3.28 -64.14 -27.41
CA LEU A 63 -4.73 -64.17 -27.23
C LEU A 63 -5.38 -62.83 -27.63
N LEU A 64 -4.85 -61.72 -27.13
CA LEU A 64 -5.42 -60.39 -27.39
C LEU A 64 -5.30 -60.03 -28.88
N ASN A 65 -4.16 -60.35 -29.52
CA ASN A 65 -3.99 -60.20 -30.97
C ASN A 65 -4.94 -61.11 -31.78
N GLU A 66 -5.17 -62.35 -31.35
CA GLU A 66 -6.13 -63.29 -31.99
C GLU A 66 -7.56 -62.71 -32.00
N GLN A 67 -7.96 -62.03 -30.92
CA GLN A 67 -9.26 -61.34 -30.83
C GLN A 67 -9.30 -60.00 -31.56
N GLY A 68 -8.19 -59.57 -32.16
CA GLY A 68 -8.10 -58.32 -32.92
C GLY A 68 -7.96 -57.07 -32.06
N PHE A 69 -7.63 -57.21 -30.77
CA PHE A 69 -7.35 -56.07 -29.91
C PHE A 69 -5.99 -55.44 -30.27
N LYS A 70 -6.00 -54.12 -30.45
CA LYS A 70 -4.80 -53.31 -30.66
C LYS A 70 -4.42 -52.65 -29.35
N MET A 71 -3.45 -53.24 -28.68
CA MET A 71 -2.93 -52.75 -27.41
C MET A 71 -1.92 -51.63 -27.66
N LYS A 72 -1.93 -50.61 -26.80
CA LYS A 72 -0.87 -49.60 -26.73
C LYS A 72 0.17 -50.02 -25.70
N ASP A 73 1.35 -49.42 -25.75
CA ASP A 73 2.39 -49.67 -24.74
C ASP A 73 1.99 -49.09 -23.38
N GLU A 74 1.12 -48.08 -23.37
CA GLU A 74 0.60 -47.41 -22.17
C GLU A 74 -0.60 -48.13 -21.53
N ASP A 75 -1.24 -49.09 -22.22
CA ASP A 75 -2.36 -49.86 -21.67
C ASP A 75 -1.89 -50.75 -20.50
N ASP A 76 -2.73 -50.92 -19.49
CA ASP A 76 -2.46 -51.86 -18.40
C ASP A 76 -3.12 -53.21 -18.69
N ILE A 77 -2.32 -54.28 -18.62
CA ILE A 77 -2.73 -55.64 -18.99
C ILE A 77 -2.22 -56.62 -17.93
N THR A 78 -3.17 -57.22 -17.23
CA THR A 78 -2.89 -58.17 -16.15
C THR A 78 -3.65 -59.49 -16.38
N PRO A 79 -2.97 -60.65 -16.46
CA PRO A 79 -1.53 -60.87 -16.45
C PRO A 79 -0.82 -60.27 -17.68
N SER A 80 0.52 -60.14 -17.62
CA SER A 80 1.32 -59.48 -18.65
C SER A 80 1.24 -60.18 -20.01
N LEU A 81 1.57 -59.46 -21.08
CA LEU A 81 1.51 -59.96 -22.46
C LEU A 81 2.30 -61.26 -22.72
N GLN A 82 3.32 -61.54 -21.91
CA GLN A 82 4.16 -62.73 -22.04
C GLN A 82 3.75 -63.88 -21.13
N ASP A 83 2.80 -63.65 -20.22
CA ASP A 83 2.36 -64.68 -19.30
C ASP A 83 1.59 -65.78 -20.05
N PRO A 84 1.80 -67.05 -19.68
CA PRO A 84 1.21 -68.18 -20.38
C PRO A 84 -0.30 -68.27 -20.14
N ILE A 85 -1.05 -68.67 -21.17
CA ILE A 85 -2.50 -68.90 -21.04
C ILE A 85 -2.78 -70.14 -20.18
N ALA A 86 -3.66 -69.97 -19.19
CA ALA A 86 -4.21 -71.04 -18.37
C ALA A 86 -5.74 -71.13 -18.54
N GLY A 87 -6.29 -72.32 -18.37
CA GLY A 87 -7.74 -72.53 -18.41
C GLY A 87 -8.45 -71.81 -17.27
N ASN A 88 -9.57 -71.16 -17.58
CA ASN A 88 -10.41 -70.36 -16.68
C ASN A 88 -9.68 -69.15 -16.06
N MET A 89 -8.62 -68.65 -16.72
CA MET A 89 -7.97 -67.41 -16.29
C MET A 89 -8.79 -66.19 -16.69
N THR A 90 -8.54 -65.08 -15.99
CA THR A 90 -9.05 -63.77 -16.30
C THR A 90 -7.89 -62.90 -16.78
N VAL A 91 -8.08 -62.18 -17.89
CA VAL A 91 -7.17 -61.17 -18.42
C VAL A 91 -7.89 -59.84 -18.31
N GLU A 92 -7.37 -58.95 -17.47
CA GLU A 92 -7.83 -57.57 -17.34
C GLU A 92 -7.04 -56.70 -18.32
N TRP A 93 -7.75 -55.88 -19.09
CA TRP A 93 -7.18 -54.93 -20.03
C TRP A 93 -7.84 -53.57 -19.80
N ALA A 94 -7.09 -52.65 -19.23
CA ALA A 94 -7.48 -51.25 -19.08
C ALA A 94 -6.80 -50.43 -20.18
N GLN A 95 -7.61 -49.80 -21.03
CA GLN A 95 -7.10 -48.98 -22.12
C GLN A 95 -6.63 -47.63 -21.58
N ALA A 96 -5.41 -47.26 -21.93
CA ALA A 96 -4.88 -45.96 -21.57
C ALA A 96 -5.50 -44.85 -22.42
N LYS A 97 -5.88 -43.79 -21.72
CA LYS A 97 -6.44 -42.57 -22.30
C LYS A 97 -5.43 -41.45 -22.16
N GLN A 98 -5.24 -40.69 -23.22
CA GLN A 98 -4.43 -39.49 -23.15
C GLN A 98 -5.30 -38.33 -22.67
N ILE A 99 -4.89 -37.66 -21.60
CA ILE A 99 -5.59 -36.50 -21.04
C ILE A 99 -4.60 -35.37 -20.79
N SER A 100 -5.12 -34.15 -20.63
CA SER A 100 -4.33 -32.99 -20.23
C SER A 100 -4.64 -32.65 -18.77
N VAL A 101 -3.60 -32.62 -17.94
CA VAL A 101 -3.69 -32.29 -16.52
C VAL A 101 -2.95 -30.98 -16.29
N SER A 102 -3.62 -30.02 -15.66
CA SER A 102 -3.02 -28.78 -15.17
C SER A 102 -2.95 -28.84 -13.64
N ASN A 103 -1.74 -28.75 -13.09
CA ASN A 103 -1.50 -28.76 -11.65
C ASN A 103 -0.83 -27.43 -11.25
N ASN A 104 -1.56 -26.56 -10.56
CA ASN A 104 -1.09 -25.23 -10.16
C ASN A 104 -0.53 -24.42 -11.36
N GLY A 105 -1.21 -24.50 -12.50
CA GLY A 105 -0.82 -23.83 -13.75
C GLY A 105 0.21 -24.58 -14.60
N GLU A 106 0.81 -25.67 -14.10
CA GLU A 106 1.69 -26.52 -14.91
C GLU A 106 0.87 -27.54 -15.72
N GLU A 107 0.77 -27.32 -17.03
CA GLU A 107 0.06 -28.21 -17.96
C GLU A 107 0.93 -29.35 -18.48
N LYS A 108 0.38 -30.56 -18.48
CA LYS A 108 1.04 -31.75 -19.03
C LYS A 108 0.03 -32.76 -19.59
N ASP A 109 0.37 -33.33 -20.74
CA ASP A 109 -0.34 -34.50 -21.26
C ASP A 109 0.15 -35.78 -20.57
N VAL A 110 -0.79 -36.57 -20.06
CA VAL A 110 -0.53 -37.83 -19.37
C VAL A 110 -1.38 -38.96 -19.96
N TRP A 111 -0.82 -40.16 -19.96
CA TRP A 111 -1.55 -41.39 -20.26
C TRP A 111 -1.96 -42.02 -18.93
N THR A 112 -3.24 -42.35 -18.77
CA THR A 112 -3.77 -42.96 -17.54
C THR A 112 -4.76 -44.07 -17.87
N THR A 113 -4.81 -45.09 -17.01
CA THR A 113 -5.83 -46.14 -17.02
C THR A 113 -6.91 -45.92 -15.95
N ALA A 114 -6.84 -44.81 -15.20
CA ALA A 114 -7.82 -44.44 -14.18
C ALA A 114 -9.25 -44.45 -14.72
N ALA A 115 -10.15 -45.03 -13.93
CA ALA A 115 -11.57 -45.09 -14.25
C ALA A 115 -12.27 -43.74 -13.97
N THR A 116 -11.85 -43.05 -12.91
CA THR A 116 -12.44 -41.79 -12.41
C THR A 116 -11.39 -40.71 -12.19
N VAL A 117 -11.84 -39.46 -12.01
CA VAL A 117 -10.98 -38.33 -11.63
C VAL A 117 -10.32 -38.56 -10.27
N GLU A 118 -10.99 -39.23 -9.32
CA GLU A 118 -10.40 -39.65 -8.04
C GLU A 118 -9.10 -40.44 -8.24
N GLU A 119 -9.19 -41.54 -9.00
CA GLU A 119 -8.06 -42.43 -9.25
C GLU A 119 -6.94 -41.70 -10.00
N LEU A 120 -7.29 -40.80 -10.93
CA LEU A 120 -6.31 -39.96 -11.62
C LEU A 120 -5.57 -39.02 -10.66
N VAL A 121 -6.29 -38.32 -9.79
CA VAL A 121 -5.72 -37.39 -8.82
C VAL A 121 -4.76 -38.13 -7.88
N ASP A 122 -5.16 -39.30 -7.39
CA ASP A 122 -4.32 -40.19 -6.59
C ASP A 122 -3.08 -40.66 -7.37
N GLU A 123 -3.24 -41.05 -8.65
CA GLU A 123 -2.14 -41.45 -9.55
C GLU A 123 -1.12 -40.32 -9.75
N GLN A 124 -1.59 -39.07 -9.85
CA GLN A 124 -0.73 -37.88 -9.94
C GLN A 124 -0.09 -37.48 -8.60
N GLY A 125 -0.39 -38.20 -7.51
CA GLY A 125 0.11 -37.91 -6.17
C GLY A 125 -0.44 -36.62 -5.57
N ILE A 126 -1.61 -36.18 -6.03
CA ILE A 126 -2.30 -34.99 -5.54
C ILE A 126 -3.15 -35.40 -4.33
N THR A 127 -3.05 -34.63 -3.24
CA THR A 127 -3.92 -34.79 -2.06
C THR A 127 -4.90 -33.63 -2.06
N LEU A 128 -6.19 -33.91 -2.22
CA LEU A 128 -7.22 -32.87 -2.26
C LEU A 128 -7.56 -32.39 -0.84
N ASP A 129 -7.41 -31.09 -0.61
CA ASP A 129 -7.92 -30.39 0.55
C ASP A 129 -9.28 -29.75 0.27
N LYS A 130 -10.03 -29.45 1.34
CA LYS A 130 -11.41 -28.93 1.28
C LYS A 130 -11.58 -27.60 0.52
N ASN A 131 -10.50 -26.83 0.38
CA ASN A 131 -10.52 -25.50 -0.22
C ASN A 131 -9.87 -25.50 -1.61
N ASP A 132 -9.28 -26.62 -2.03
CA ASP A 132 -8.67 -26.73 -3.34
C ASP A 132 -9.74 -26.69 -4.44
N TYR A 133 -9.32 -26.25 -5.61
CA TYR A 133 -10.16 -26.27 -6.79
C TYR A 133 -9.83 -27.47 -7.67
N LEU A 134 -10.89 -28.15 -8.13
CA LEU A 134 -10.80 -29.23 -9.10
C LEU A 134 -11.88 -29.00 -10.17
N SER A 135 -11.46 -28.88 -11.43
CA SER A 135 -12.38 -28.52 -12.52
C SER A 135 -13.37 -29.61 -12.90
N LYS A 136 -13.20 -30.84 -12.38
CA LYS A 136 -14.09 -31.98 -12.57
C LYS A 136 -14.45 -32.60 -11.24
N HIS A 137 -15.67 -33.13 -11.14
CA HIS A 137 -16.09 -33.88 -9.95
C HIS A 137 -15.26 -35.17 -9.81
N ILE A 138 -14.94 -35.56 -8.58
CA ILE A 138 -14.07 -36.71 -8.27
C ILE A 138 -14.59 -38.04 -8.87
N ASP A 139 -15.90 -38.24 -8.87
CA ASP A 139 -16.56 -39.42 -9.47
C ASP A 139 -16.68 -39.38 -11.01
N THR A 140 -16.19 -38.33 -11.67
CA THR A 140 -16.35 -38.19 -13.14
C THR A 140 -15.51 -39.27 -13.85
N PRO A 141 -16.10 -40.07 -14.76
CA PRO A 141 -15.34 -41.05 -15.52
C PRO A 141 -14.30 -40.40 -16.45
N ILE A 142 -13.10 -40.95 -16.55
CA ILE A 142 -12.06 -40.43 -17.46
C ILE A 142 -12.40 -40.74 -18.92
N GLU A 143 -12.20 -39.75 -19.80
CA GLU A 143 -12.41 -39.84 -21.25
C GLU A 143 -11.17 -39.37 -22.03
N GLU A 144 -10.99 -39.86 -23.26
CA GLU A 144 -9.88 -39.45 -24.14
C GLU A 144 -9.93 -37.94 -24.41
N GLY A 145 -8.79 -37.26 -24.26
CA GLY A 145 -8.65 -35.82 -24.46
C GLY A 145 -9.28 -34.96 -23.36
N MET A 146 -9.69 -35.57 -22.24
CA MET A 146 -10.23 -34.84 -21.09
C MET A 146 -9.19 -33.85 -20.54
N GLN A 147 -9.68 -32.69 -20.09
CA GLN A 147 -8.88 -31.69 -19.38
C GLN A 147 -9.30 -31.69 -17.91
N VAL A 148 -8.32 -31.82 -17.02
CA VAL A 148 -8.49 -31.78 -15.56
C VAL A 148 -7.55 -30.72 -15.00
N THR A 149 -8.09 -29.76 -14.28
CA THR A 149 -7.33 -28.66 -13.65
C THR A 149 -7.47 -28.80 -12.16
N TYR A 150 -6.34 -28.81 -11.47
CA TYR A 150 -6.23 -28.80 -10.02
C TYR A 150 -5.43 -27.55 -9.60
N GLU A 151 -5.98 -26.81 -8.66
CA GLU A 151 -5.31 -25.67 -8.02
C GLU A 151 -5.37 -25.86 -6.51
N SER A 152 -4.21 -25.91 -5.89
CA SER A 152 -4.07 -26.02 -4.45
C SER A 152 -4.34 -24.68 -3.82
N ALA A 153 -5.25 -24.66 -2.85
CA ALA A 153 -5.52 -23.47 -2.06
C ALA A 153 -4.38 -23.21 -1.07
N PHE A 154 -3.99 -21.96 -0.94
CA PHE A 154 -2.97 -21.52 0.00
C PHE A 154 -3.53 -20.41 0.91
N PRO A 155 -3.02 -20.30 2.14
CA PRO A 155 -3.43 -19.25 3.05
C PRO A 155 -2.84 -17.91 2.63
N VAL A 156 -3.67 -16.87 2.69
CA VAL A 156 -3.31 -15.49 2.43
C VAL A 156 -3.83 -14.63 3.57
N ASN A 157 -2.97 -13.77 4.08
CA ASN A 157 -3.35 -12.84 5.13
C ASN A 157 -3.93 -11.59 4.51
N VAL A 158 -5.16 -11.24 4.88
CA VAL A 158 -5.82 -10.01 4.45
C VAL A 158 -6.12 -9.17 5.68
N LYS A 159 -5.69 -7.91 5.66
CA LYS A 159 -5.99 -6.92 6.68
C LYS A 159 -6.89 -5.84 6.09
N TYR A 160 -8.05 -5.62 6.68
CA TYR A 160 -8.99 -4.58 6.27
C TYR A 160 -9.79 -4.14 7.51
N ASP A 161 -10.20 -2.87 7.55
CA ASP A 161 -11.01 -2.29 8.64
C ASP A 161 -10.43 -2.54 10.05
N GLY A 162 -9.09 -2.59 10.15
CA GLY A 162 -8.36 -2.84 11.40
C GLY A 162 -8.30 -4.31 11.85
N GLU A 163 -8.97 -5.23 11.15
CA GLU A 163 -8.95 -6.66 11.43
C GLU A 163 -7.99 -7.39 10.48
N LYS A 164 -7.39 -8.49 10.95
CA LYS A 164 -6.53 -9.38 10.15
C LYS A 164 -7.14 -10.77 10.09
N GLU A 165 -7.39 -11.26 8.89
CA GLU A 165 -7.97 -12.56 8.61
C GLU A 165 -7.03 -13.40 7.73
N GLU A 166 -7.07 -14.72 7.91
CA GLU A 166 -6.37 -15.67 7.04
C GLU A 166 -7.41 -16.36 6.14
N ILE A 167 -7.29 -16.14 4.84
CA ILE A 167 -8.22 -16.62 3.82
C ILE A 167 -7.51 -17.69 2.98
N MET A 168 -8.16 -18.85 2.83
CA MET A 168 -7.70 -19.91 1.94
C MET A 168 -8.23 -19.63 0.54
N THR A 169 -7.33 -19.54 -0.44
CA THR A 169 -7.73 -19.15 -1.80
C THR A 169 -6.92 -19.88 -2.88
N THR A 170 -7.51 -20.02 -4.06
CA THR A 170 -6.85 -20.39 -5.31
C THR A 170 -6.66 -19.19 -6.25
N SER A 171 -7.16 -18.00 -5.88
CA SER A 171 -7.14 -16.79 -6.71
C SER A 171 -5.70 -16.37 -7.05
N THR A 172 -5.54 -15.81 -8.24
CA THR A 172 -4.22 -15.48 -8.78
C THR A 172 -3.80 -14.05 -8.47
N THR A 173 -4.72 -13.10 -8.32
CA THR A 173 -4.43 -11.67 -8.08
C THR A 173 -5.09 -11.13 -6.82
N VAL A 174 -4.55 -10.03 -6.28
CA VAL A 174 -5.11 -9.35 -5.10
C VAL A 174 -6.57 -8.94 -5.33
N ALA A 175 -6.89 -8.41 -6.51
CA ALA A 175 -8.25 -8.05 -6.88
C ALA A 175 -9.22 -9.25 -6.79
N ASP A 176 -8.86 -10.36 -7.43
CA ASP A 176 -9.69 -11.57 -7.45
C ASP A 176 -9.95 -12.08 -6.03
N LEU A 177 -8.92 -12.11 -5.18
CA LEU A 177 -9.06 -12.55 -3.79
C LEU A 177 -10.00 -11.63 -2.99
N LEU A 178 -9.85 -10.31 -3.12
CA LEU A 178 -10.70 -9.38 -2.38
C LEU A 178 -12.16 -9.49 -2.83
N GLU A 179 -12.40 -9.69 -4.13
CA GLU A 179 -13.75 -9.96 -4.68
C GLU A 179 -14.32 -11.27 -4.14
N ASP A 180 -13.56 -12.38 -4.19
CA ASP A 180 -13.98 -13.69 -3.70
C ASP A 180 -14.24 -13.69 -2.18
N ALA A 181 -13.45 -12.92 -1.43
CA ALA A 181 -13.63 -12.70 0.01
C ALA A 181 -14.82 -11.79 0.34
N GLY A 182 -15.40 -11.11 -0.66
CA GLY A 182 -16.50 -10.16 -0.46
C GLY A 182 -16.05 -8.86 0.22
N VAL A 183 -14.78 -8.49 0.09
CA VAL A 183 -14.25 -7.22 0.60
C VAL A 183 -14.57 -6.13 -0.42
N GLU A 184 -15.49 -5.24 -0.07
CA GLU A 184 -15.80 -4.07 -0.89
C GLU A 184 -14.66 -3.05 -0.79
N VAL A 185 -14.16 -2.60 -1.94
CA VAL A 185 -13.06 -1.62 -2.08
C VAL A 185 -13.58 -0.45 -2.90
N SER A 186 -13.33 0.78 -2.44
CA SER A 186 -13.64 2.01 -3.18
C SER A 186 -12.47 2.46 -4.07
N ASP A 187 -12.74 3.33 -5.05
CA ASP A 187 -11.69 3.87 -5.94
C ASP A 187 -10.65 4.72 -5.17
N GLU A 188 -11.03 5.24 -4.00
CA GLU A 188 -10.17 6.00 -3.11
C GLU A 188 -9.27 5.12 -2.24
N ASP A 189 -9.71 3.90 -1.92
CA ASP A 189 -8.98 2.99 -1.05
C ASP A 189 -7.62 2.62 -1.65
N ARG A 190 -6.65 2.42 -0.75
CA ARG A 190 -5.33 1.97 -1.15
C ARG A 190 -5.15 0.51 -0.77
N ILE A 191 -4.81 -0.30 -1.77
CA ILE A 191 -4.50 -1.72 -1.56
C ILE A 191 -2.99 -1.94 -1.68
N GLU A 192 -2.43 -2.65 -0.70
CA GLU A 192 -1.03 -3.04 -0.65
C GLU A 192 -0.88 -4.56 -0.46
N PRO A 193 -0.20 -5.29 -1.35
CA PRO A 193 0.28 -4.83 -2.65
C PRO A 193 -0.89 -4.54 -3.60
N GLY A 194 -0.68 -3.69 -4.61
CA GLY A 194 -1.75 -3.25 -5.51
C GLY A 194 -2.52 -4.40 -6.18
N GLU A 195 -3.74 -4.12 -6.60
CA GLU A 195 -4.76 -5.04 -7.14
C GLU A 195 -4.27 -6.09 -8.14
N ASP A 196 -3.42 -5.68 -9.10
CA ASP A 196 -2.90 -6.56 -10.15
C ASP A 196 -1.79 -7.51 -9.67
N LYS A 197 -1.38 -7.43 -8.40
CA LYS A 197 -0.27 -8.23 -7.88
C LYS A 197 -0.67 -9.70 -7.82
N GLU A 198 0.14 -10.54 -8.45
CA GLU A 198 0.01 -11.99 -8.29
C GLU A 198 0.24 -12.41 -6.83
N ILE A 199 -0.67 -13.23 -6.32
CA ILE A 199 -0.65 -13.75 -4.96
C ILE A 199 0.18 -15.02 -4.92
N THR A 200 0.96 -15.15 -3.86
CA THR A 200 1.62 -16.40 -3.47
C THR A 200 1.29 -16.68 -2.00
N GLY A 201 1.45 -17.91 -1.51
CA GLY A 201 1.15 -18.30 -0.11
C GLY A 201 1.96 -17.61 1.00
N LYS A 202 2.57 -16.46 0.73
CA LYS A 202 3.27 -15.57 1.68
C LYS A 202 2.92 -14.10 1.48
N THR A 203 1.95 -13.78 0.62
CA THR A 203 1.54 -12.40 0.40
C THR A 203 0.69 -11.94 1.58
N ASP A 204 1.13 -10.88 2.27
CA ASP A 204 0.26 -10.13 3.17
C ASP A 204 -0.40 -9.02 2.33
N ILE A 205 -1.73 -8.90 2.45
CA ILE A 205 -2.55 -7.91 1.75
C ILE A 205 -3.16 -6.99 2.81
N GLU A 206 -3.14 -5.69 2.55
CA GLU A 206 -3.70 -4.65 3.38
C GLU A 206 -4.57 -3.72 2.52
N VAL A 207 -5.81 -3.52 2.95
CA VAL A 207 -6.75 -2.55 2.38
C VAL A 207 -6.83 -1.40 3.37
N VAL A 208 -6.32 -0.24 2.95
CA VAL A 208 -6.32 1.01 3.73
C VAL A 208 -7.48 1.86 3.26
N ARG A 209 -8.39 2.21 4.18
CA ARG A 209 -9.54 3.07 3.87
C ARG A 209 -9.09 4.51 3.76
N VAL A 210 -9.27 5.11 2.58
CA VAL A 210 -8.83 6.50 2.35
C VAL A 210 -10.05 7.41 2.24
N GLU A 211 -10.11 8.42 3.11
CA GLU A 211 -11.16 9.44 3.08
C GLU A 211 -10.54 10.82 2.88
N LYS A 212 -11.18 11.65 2.05
CA LYS A 212 -10.81 13.06 1.89
C LYS A 212 -11.93 13.94 2.41
N VAL A 213 -11.65 14.70 3.47
CA VAL A 213 -12.61 15.62 4.09
C VAL A 213 -12.13 17.06 4.03
N THR A 214 -13.06 18.01 4.00
CA THR A 214 -12.74 19.44 4.12
C THR A 214 -12.93 19.88 5.56
N ASP A 215 -11.85 20.28 6.22
CA ASP A 215 -11.86 20.89 7.54
C ASP A 215 -11.89 22.41 7.41
N VAL A 216 -12.76 23.08 8.17
CA VAL A 216 -12.93 24.55 8.12
C VAL A 216 -12.61 25.12 9.48
N VAL A 217 -11.58 25.95 9.54
CA VAL A 217 -11.08 26.56 10.76
C VAL A 217 -11.15 28.07 10.65
N GLU A 218 -11.79 28.71 11.63
CA GLU A 218 -11.76 30.16 11.78
C GLU A 218 -10.65 30.58 12.74
N GLU A 219 -9.84 31.55 12.31
CA GLU A 219 -8.77 32.12 13.13
C GLU A 219 -8.97 33.64 13.28
N GLU A 220 -8.73 34.15 14.49
CA GLU A 220 -8.75 35.58 14.75
C GLU A 220 -7.46 36.25 14.27
N ILE A 221 -7.59 37.42 13.63
CA ILE A 221 -6.47 38.29 13.27
C ILE A 221 -6.43 39.48 14.21
N ASP A 222 -5.29 39.68 14.88
CA ASP A 222 -5.07 40.84 15.72
C ASP A 222 -5.04 42.15 14.91
N TYR A 223 -5.64 43.20 15.48
CA TYR A 223 -5.62 44.55 14.91
C TYR A 223 -4.36 45.33 15.30
N ALA A 224 -3.97 46.33 14.50
CA ALA A 224 -2.86 47.21 14.86
C ALA A 224 -3.33 48.36 15.78
N THR A 225 -2.40 48.93 16.54
CA THR A 225 -2.65 50.19 17.27
C THR A 225 -2.01 51.35 16.53
N VAL A 226 -2.82 52.32 16.12
CA VAL A 226 -2.42 53.50 15.36
C VAL A 226 -2.46 54.72 16.27
N THR A 227 -1.32 55.39 16.43
CA THR A 227 -1.22 56.61 17.23
C THR A 227 -1.54 57.85 16.40
N ARG A 228 -2.43 58.72 16.88
CA ARG A 228 -2.79 59.98 16.25
C ARG A 228 -2.39 61.15 17.14
N ARG A 229 -1.65 62.12 16.62
CA ARG A 229 -1.29 63.32 17.39
C ARG A 229 -2.53 64.18 17.68
N ASP A 230 -2.68 64.63 18.92
CA ASP A 230 -3.75 65.56 19.32
C ASP A 230 -3.17 66.74 20.11
N ASP A 231 -3.23 67.94 19.52
CA ASP A 231 -2.70 69.16 20.15
C ASP A 231 -3.63 69.76 21.22
N SER A 232 -4.81 69.17 21.46
CA SER A 232 -5.72 69.55 22.56
C SER A 232 -5.37 68.83 23.87
N LEU A 233 -4.87 67.59 23.78
CA LEU A 233 -4.45 66.78 24.91
C LEU A 233 -3.07 67.20 25.44
N PRO A 234 -2.87 67.29 26.77
CA PRO A 234 -1.56 67.54 27.39
C PRO A 234 -0.49 66.57 26.91
N LYS A 235 0.73 67.06 26.72
CA LYS A 235 1.86 66.22 26.32
C LYS A 235 2.05 65.04 27.29
N GLY A 236 2.02 63.82 26.76
CA GLY A 236 2.20 62.58 27.51
C GLY A 236 0.91 61.93 28.03
N GLU A 237 -0.25 62.54 27.80
CA GLU A 237 -1.54 61.88 27.99
C GLU A 237 -1.94 61.10 26.74
N GLU A 238 -2.54 59.93 26.94
CA GLU A 238 -3.09 59.08 25.88
C GLU A 238 -4.59 58.89 26.10
N GLU A 239 -5.35 58.94 25.01
CA GLU A 239 -6.79 58.66 25.02
C GLU A 239 -7.13 57.71 23.88
N VAL A 240 -7.87 56.64 24.18
CA VAL A 240 -8.40 55.75 23.13
C VAL A 240 -9.53 56.47 22.43
N VAL A 241 -9.34 56.77 21.14
CA VAL A 241 -10.35 57.42 20.31
C VAL A 241 -11.29 56.38 19.72
N GLU A 242 -10.73 55.29 19.21
CA GLU A 242 -11.47 54.18 18.60
C GLU A 242 -10.86 52.87 19.13
N ASP A 243 -11.71 51.98 19.64
CA ASP A 243 -11.25 50.66 20.08
C ASP A 243 -11.08 49.76 18.86
N GLY A 244 -10.07 48.89 18.89
CA GLY A 244 -9.79 47.98 17.79
C GLY A 244 -10.69 46.74 17.84
N LYS A 245 -10.93 46.13 16.70
CA LYS A 245 -11.64 44.85 16.59
C LYS A 245 -10.80 43.86 15.83
N LYS A 246 -10.70 42.64 16.36
CA LYS A 246 -10.02 41.56 15.65
C LYS A 246 -10.78 41.22 14.38
N GLY A 247 -10.04 40.90 13.33
CA GLY A 247 -10.60 40.32 12.12
C GLY A 247 -10.80 38.81 12.30
N ILE A 248 -11.48 38.19 11.33
CA ILE A 248 -11.67 36.75 11.24
C ILE A 248 -11.26 36.31 9.84
N ILE A 249 -10.40 35.30 9.76
CA ILE A 249 -10.14 34.54 8.52
C ILE A 249 -10.71 33.13 8.66
N GLU A 250 -11.31 32.65 7.57
CA GLU A 250 -11.69 31.25 7.39
C GLU A 250 -10.61 30.57 6.57
N LYS A 251 -10.08 29.45 7.07
CA LYS A 251 -9.15 28.57 6.36
C LYS A 251 -9.82 27.23 6.10
N ARG A 252 -9.79 26.79 4.84
CA ARG A 252 -10.28 25.47 4.43
C ARG A 252 -9.10 24.58 4.13
N TYR A 253 -9.08 23.43 4.78
CA TYR A 253 -8.06 22.41 4.62
C TYR A 253 -8.66 21.18 3.94
N GLU A 254 -7.96 20.63 2.95
CA GLU A 254 -8.19 19.26 2.52
C GLU A 254 -7.40 18.35 3.47
N VAL A 255 -8.10 17.46 4.16
CA VAL A 255 -7.54 16.50 5.10
C VAL A 255 -7.71 15.10 4.53
N VAL A 256 -6.61 14.37 4.42
CA VAL A 256 -6.61 12.96 4.01
C VAL A 256 -6.51 12.10 5.26
N LEU A 257 -7.49 11.21 5.42
CA LEU A 257 -7.56 10.23 6.50
C LEU A 257 -7.26 8.85 5.91
N GLU A 258 -6.42 8.08 6.60
CA GLU A 258 -6.17 6.66 6.32
C GLU A 258 -6.58 5.85 7.54
N ASP A 259 -7.51 4.91 7.37
CA ASP A 259 -8.13 4.15 8.47
C ASP A 259 -8.67 5.05 9.61
N GLY A 260 -9.11 6.26 9.26
CA GLY A 260 -9.60 7.27 10.20
C GLY A 260 -8.53 8.13 10.88
N GLU A 261 -7.24 7.90 10.61
CA GLU A 261 -6.13 8.70 11.12
C GLU A 261 -5.69 9.77 10.09
N GLU A 262 -5.50 11.02 10.52
CA GLU A 262 -5.03 12.10 9.65
C GLU A 262 -3.56 11.87 9.24
N VAL A 263 -3.34 11.68 7.94
CA VAL A 263 -2.00 11.49 7.35
C VAL A 263 -1.50 12.73 6.60
N SER A 264 -2.41 13.57 6.12
CA SER A 264 -2.08 14.78 5.38
C SER A 264 -3.11 15.89 5.59
N ARG A 265 -2.64 17.13 5.59
CA ARG A 265 -3.44 18.35 5.67
C ARG A 265 -2.86 19.42 4.76
N GLU A 266 -3.65 19.90 3.80
CA GLU A 266 -3.26 20.95 2.85
C GLU A 266 -4.22 22.13 2.91
N LEU A 267 -3.69 23.36 3.02
CA LEU A 267 -4.50 24.58 2.95
C LEU A 267 -4.91 24.82 1.50
N ILE A 268 -6.21 24.70 1.21
CA ILE A 268 -6.75 24.86 -0.15
C ILE A 268 -7.37 26.24 -0.38
N GLU A 269 -7.88 26.90 0.66
CA GLU A 269 -8.49 28.22 0.57
C GLU A 269 -8.29 29.01 1.87
N GLU A 270 -7.97 30.30 1.75
CA GLU A 270 -7.99 31.27 2.85
C GLU A 270 -8.87 32.45 2.43
N LYS A 271 -9.80 32.83 3.30
CA LYS A 271 -10.77 33.88 3.03
C LYS A 271 -10.94 34.79 4.24
N GLN A 272 -10.71 36.09 4.03
CA GLN A 272 -11.07 37.11 5.02
C GLN A 272 -12.60 37.17 5.14
N ILE A 273 -13.12 36.86 6.33
CA ILE A 273 -14.55 36.96 6.66
C ILE A 273 -14.86 38.33 7.24
N GLU A 274 -14.04 38.78 8.19
CA GLU A 274 -14.15 40.11 8.83
C GLU A 274 -12.79 40.79 8.85
N GLU A 275 -12.67 42.00 8.31
CA GLU A 275 -11.45 42.81 8.37
C GLU A 275 -11.17 43.25 9.82
N SER A 276 -9.90 43.30 10.23
CA SER A 276 -9.54 43.88 11.52
C SER A 276 -9.71 45.39 11.51
N GLU A 277 -10.28 45.97 12.57
CA GLU A 277 -10.35 47.42 12.78
C GLU A 277 -9.23 47.85 13.72
N ASP A 278 -8.36 48.76 13.28
CA ASP A 278 -7.24 49.24 14.09
C ASP A 278 -7.71 50.07 15.30
N LYS A 279 -7.03 49.88 16.44
CA LYS A 279 -7.24 50.71 17.63
C LYS A 279 -6.55 52.05 17.45
N VAL A 280 -7.30 53.15 17.54
CA VAL A 280 -6.75 54.50 17.41
C VAL A 280 -6.54 55.12 18.79
N VAL A 281 -5.29 55.46 19.11
CA VAL A 281 -4.90 56.14 20.36
C VAL A 281 -4.44 57.56 20.05
N ALA A 282 -5.14 58.56 20.58
CA ALA A 282 -4.69 59.94 20.53
C ALA A 282 -3.56 60.14 21.54
N VAL A 283 -2.45 60.73 21.09
CA VAL A 283 -1.31 61.08 21.95
C VAL A 283 -1.21 62.59 22.03
N GLY A 284 -1.29 63.12 23.24
CA GLY A 284 -1.27 64.54 23.51
C GLY A 284 0.05 65.19 23.13
N ALA A 285 -0.05 66.35 22.46
CA ALA A 285 1.08 67.14 22.02
C ALA A 285 1.05 68.58 22.54
N ARG A 286 0.08 68.92 23.39
CA ARG A 286 -0.04 70.25 24.00
C ARG A 286 1.02 70.44 25.07
N GLU A 287 2.04 71.23 24.76
CA GLU A 287 3.04 71.64 25.74
C GLU A 287 2.42 72.54 26.82
N PRO A 288 2.85 72.41 28.09
CA PRO A 288 2.37 73.29 29.15
C PRO A 288 2.78 74.74 28.86
N ALA A 289 1.82 75.67 28.97
CA ALA A 289 2.10 77.10 28.87
C ALA A 289 2.98 77.53 30.06
N VAL A 290 4.26 77.79 29.80
CA VAL A 290 5.19 78.34 30.78
C VAL A 290 4.81 79.77 31.16
N THR A 291 4.08 79.94 32.26
CA THR A 291 3.97 81.24 32.95
C THR A 291 5.28 81.53 33.68
N ALA A 292 6.08 82.45 33.12
CA ALA A 292 7.26 82.99 33.77
C ALA A 292 6.86 83.82 35.01
N SER A 293 7.22 83.36 36.21
CA SER A 293 7.15 84.13 37.46
C SER A 293 8.52 84.16 38.15
N ARG A 294 8.91 85.38 38.55
CA ARG A 294 10.21 85.75 39.13
C ARG A 294 10.30 85.35 40.61
N GLY A 295 11.35 84.61 40.93
CA GLY A 295 12.15 84.83 42.15
C GLY A 295 11.91 83.87 43.33
N GLY A 296 13.01 83.28 43.82
CA GLY A 296 13.12 82.91 45.24
C GLY A 296 13.63 81.51 45.58
N SER A 297 14.93 81.28 45.35
CA SER A 297 15.88 80.44 46.11
C SER A 297 15.36 79.35 47.07
N GLY A 298 15.67 78.10 46.75
CA GLY A 298 15.66 76.96 47.68
C GLY A 298 16.44 75.79 47.08
N ASN A 299 17.56 75.43 47.73
CA ASN A 299 18.45 74.33 47.35
C ASN A 299 17.70 73.00 47.10
N ASN A 300 17.85 72.46 45.89
CA ASN A 300 17.80 71.05 45.58
C ASN A 300 18.76 70.82 44.40
N PRO A 301 19.61 69.77 44.40
CA PRO A 301 20.46 69.48 43.26
C PRO A 301 19.56 69.00 42.11
N SER A 302 19.30 69.90 41.18
CA SER A 302 18.67 69.60 39.90
C SER A 302 19.65 68.78 39.07
N SER A 303 19.33 67.51 38.77
CA SER A 303 19.88 66.88 37.56
C SER A 303 19.12 67.48 36.37
N ASN A 304 19.61 68.62 35.88
CA ASN A 304 19.17 69.21 34.63
C ASN A 304 19.54 68.27 33.49
N GLY A 305 18.65 67.35 33.17
CA GLY A 305 18.85 66.48 32.04
C GLY A 305 18.86 67.26 30.74
N ARG A 306 19.86 67.04 29.89
CA ARG A 306 19.97 67.70 28.59
C ARG A 306 19.08 66.97 27.58
N THR A 307 18.06 67.64 27.06
CA THR A 307 17.21 67.09 25.99
C THR A 307 17.79 67.42 24.61
N ILE A 308 17.83 66.42 23.73
CA ILE A 308 18.36 66.52 22.37
C ILE A 308 17.39 65.82 21.41
N SER A 309 17.04 66.49 20.32
CA SER A 309 16.31 65.88 19.20
C SER A 309 17.24 64.96 18.41
N MET A 310 16.90 63.68 18.30
CA MET A 310 17.73 62.65 17.67
C MET A 310 16.92 61.79 16.70
N GLN A 311 17.59 61.27 15.66
CA GLN A 311 17.02 60.25 14.80
C GLN A 311 17.15 58.88 15.47
N ALA A 312 16.02 58.23 15.73
CA ALA A 312 15.95 56.91 16.32
C ALA A 312 15.61 55.83 15.28
N THR A 313 16.27 54.69 15.43
CA THR A 313 15.87 53.40 14.85
C THR A 313 15.75 52.38 15.97
N ALA A 314 15.33 51.15 15.65
CA ALA A 314 15.32 50.05 16.60
C ALA A 314 16.06 48.83 16.04
N TYR A 315 16.70 48.09 16.95
CA TYR A 315 17.41 46.85 16.65
C TYR A 315 16.99 45.75 17.62
N THR A 316 17.28 44.51 17.25
CA THR A 316 17.08 43.35 18.12
C THR A 316 18.39 42.63 18.31
N ALA A 317 18.57 42.04 19.49
CA ALA A 317 19.73 41.21 19.81
C ALA A 317 19.78 39.92 18.96
N ASN A 318 18.63 39.45 18.46
CA ASN A 318 18.52 38.23 17.67
C ASN A 318 18.65 38.53 16.17
N CYS A 319 19.89 38.70 15.71
CA CYS A 319 20.24 38.82 14.30
C CYS A 319 21.39 37.88 13.91
N SER A 320 21.39 37.44 12.64
CA SER A 320 22.42 36.54 12.11
C SER A 320 23.81 37.16 12.25
N GLY A 321 24.67 36.56 13.09
CA GLY A 321 26.02 37.03 13.38
C GLY A 321 26.14 37.99 14.58
N CYS A 322 25.03 38.31 15.25
CA CYS A 322 25.02 39.16 16.43
C CYS A 322 25.27 38.32 17.69
N THR A 323 26.17 38.77 18.56
CA THR A 323 26.44 38.10 19.85
C THR A 323 25.36 38.38 20.89
N GLY A 324 24.52 39.39 20.67
CA GLY A 324 23.52 39.88 21.63
C GLY A 324 24.14 40.56 22.86
N VAL A 325 25.43 40.89 22.82
CA VAL A 325 26.15 41.55 23.91
C VAL A 325 26.46 42.99 23.52
N THR A 326 26.02 43.96 24.32
CA THR A 326 26.26 45.39 24.07
C THR A 326 27.71 45.79 24.33
N ALA A 327 28.12 46.98 23.87
CA ALA A 327 29.46 47.54 24.12
C ALA A 327 29.87 47.61 25.61
N THR A 328 28.91 47.73 26.53
CA THR A 328 29.15 47.73 27.99
C THR A 328 29.06 46.33 28.62
N GLY A 329 28.83 45.28 27.83
CA GLY A 329 28.80 43.89 28.28
C GLY A 329 27.42 43.38 28.72
N VAL A 330 26.33 44.11 28.42
CA VAL A 330 24.98 43.65 28.73
C VAL A 330 24.57 42.57 27.73
N ASN A 331 24.28 41.36 28.22
CA ASN A 331 23.75 40.27 27.39
C ASN A 331 22.23 40.39 27.27
N LEU A 332 21.77 40.83 26.11
CA LEU A 332 20.36 41.04 25.78
C LEU A 332 19.62 39.75 25.44
N ASN A 333 20.32 38.66 25.10
CA ASN A 333 19.68 37.34 24.96
C ASN A 333 19.17 36.82 26.31
N ASN A 334 19.89 37.12 27.39
CA ASN A 334 19.50 36.76 28.77
C ASN A 334 18.57 37.81 29.41
N SER A 335 18.35 38.93 28.76
CA SER A 335 17.51 40.02 29.26
C SER A 335 16.83 40.75 28.09
N PRO A 336 15.93 40.06 27.34
CA PRO A 336 15.40 40.56 26.08
C PRO A 336 14.56 41.83 26.23
N ASN A 337 14.01 42.06 27.42
CA ASN A 337 13.20 43.24 27.75
C ASN A 337 14.00 44.38 28.38
N LYS A 338 15.33 44.26 28.48
CA LYS A 338 16.16 45.30 29.08
C LYS A 338 16.29 46.48 28.13
N LYS A 339 15.84 47.65 28.57
CA LYS A 339 15.87 48.88 27.77
C LYS A 339 17.29 49.44 27.69
N VAL A 340 17.95 49.14 26.59
CA VAL A 340 19.26 49.69 26.24
C VAL A 340 19.18 50.46 24.94
N VAL A 341 20.05 51.46 24.82
CA VAL A 341 20.17 52.28 23.62
C VAL A 341 21.61 52.28 23.14
N ALA A 342 21.79 52.11 21.83
CA ALA A 342 23.05 52.37 21.17
C ALA A 342 23.17 53.87 20.88
N VAL A 343 24.31 54.45 21.23
CA VAL A 343 24.54 55.90 21.13
C VAL A 343 25.90 56.21 20.51
N ASP A 344 26.12 57.48 20.15
CA ASP A 344 27.44 58.04 19.97
C ASP A 344 27.99 58.51 21.33
N PRO A 345 29.06 57.89 21.88
CA PRO A 345 29.63 58.25 23.19
C PRO A 345 30.12 59.70 23.30
N SER A 346 30.36 60.38 22.17
CA SER A 346 30.73 61.81 22.17
C SER A 346 29.53 62.75 22.39
N VAL A 347 28.30 62.25 22.22
CA VAL A 347 27.04 62.99 22.41
C VAL A 347 26.33 62.53 23.68
N ILE A 348 26.21 61.22 23.89
CA ILE A 348 25.65 60.61 25.11
C ILE A 348 26.67 59.61 25.65
N PRO A 349 27.32 59.88 26.79
CA PRO A 349 28.29 58.95 27.38
C PRO A 349 27.68 57.57 27.65
N LEU A 350 28.48 56.51 27.46
CA LEU A 350 28.06 55.17 27.86
C LEU A 350 27.89 55.11 29.38
N GLY A 351 26.84 54.42 29.82
CA GLY A 351 26.41 54.33 31.21
C GLY A 351 25.35 55.36 31.60
N SER A 352 25.14 56.40 30.77
CA SER A 352 24.10 57.40 31.06
C SER A 352 22.70 56.79 31.03
N ARG A 353 21.83 57.29 31.91
CA ARG A 353 20.39 57.03 31.82
C ARG A 353 19.77 58.05 30.88
N VAL A 354 18.88 57.61 30.02
CA VAL A 354 18.14 58.49 29.11
C VAL A 354 16.65 58.19 29.19
N TYR A 355 15.83 59.21 28.99
CA TYR A 355 14.42 59.05 28.67
C TYR A 355 14.22 59.33 27.19
N VAL A 356 13.65 58.37 26.46
CA VAL A 356 13.38 58.50 25.02
C VAL A 356 11.87 58.61 24.83
N GLU A 357 11.42 59.68 24.17
CA GLU A 357 10.01 59.90 23.85
C GLU A 357 9.41 58.69 23.10
N GLY A 358 8.28 58.18 23.58
CA GLY A 358 7.61 57.00 23.02
C GLY A 358 8.26 55.64 23.36
N TYR A 359 9.44 55.61 23.98
CA TYR A 359 10.14 54.37 24.36
C TYR A 359 10.38 54.24 25.88
N GLY A 360 10.48 55.35 26.61
CA GLY A 360 10.68 55.38 28.07
C GLY A 360 12.16 55.40 28.50
N GLU A 361 12.42 55.07 29.77
CA GLU A 361 13.77 55.09 30.32
C GLU A 361 14.64 53.93 29.78
N ALA A 362 15.88 54.26 29.42
CA ALA A 362 16.86 53.33 28.90
C ALA A 362 18.27 53.66 29.39
N VAL A 363 19.18 52.70 29.29
CA VAL A 363 20.60 52.90 29.58
C VAL A 363 21.40 52.94 28.28
N ALA A 364 22.25 53.96 28.12
CA ALA A 364 23.22 54.06 27.05
C ALA A 364 24.29 52.98 27.23
N ALA A 365 24.03 51.78 26.72
CA ALA A 365 24.82 50.59 27.03
C ALA A 365 25.53 50.03 25.79
N ASP A 366 25.26 50.57 24.60
CA ASP A 366 25.74 50.02 23.34
C ASP A 366 26.25 51.10 22.37
N THR A 367 26.94 50.67 21.33
CA THR A 367 27.42 51.55 20.25
C THR A 367 27.27 50.84 18.91
N GLY A 368 26.90 51.59 17.87
CA GLY A 368 26.85 51.07 16.50
C GLY A 368 27.76 51.85 15.57
N GLY A 369 28.32 51.18 14.55
CA GLY A 369 29.17 51.84 13.55
C GLY A 369 28.45 52.99 12.82
N ALA A 370 27.14 52.83 12.57
CA ALA A 370 26.28 53.82 11.92
C ALA A 370 25.63 54.83 12.89
N ILE A 371 25.77 54.62 14.20
CA ILE A 371 25.18 55.45 15.25
C ILE A 371 26.20 56.52 15.64
N LYS A 372 26.12 57.65 14.94
CA LYS A 372 27.04 58.80 15.05
C LYS A 372 26.27 60.11 15.11
N GLY A 373 26.72 61.04 15.95
CA GLY A 373 26.07 62.32 16.20
C GLY A 373 24.69 62.16 16.85
N ASN A 374 23.71 62.92 16.38
CA ASN A 374 22.34 62.91 16.91
C ASN A 374 21.52 61.72 16.39
N LYS A 375 22.06 60.50 16.53
CA LYS A 375 21.41 59.24 16.16
C LYS A 375 21.46 58.27 17.33
N ILE A 376 20.38 57.51 17.49
CA ILE A 376 20.28 56.44 18.49
C ILE A 376 19.63 55.20 17.88
N ASP A 377 19.92 54.03 18.46
CA ASP A 377 19.28 52.76 18.09
C ASP A 377 18.73 52.08 19.34
N LEU A 378 17.44 51.81 19.38
CA LEU A 378 16.74 51.30 20.56
C LEU A 378 16.65 49.79 20.50
N HIS A 379 17.05 49.11 21.57
CA HIS A 379 16.87 47.66 21.63
C HIS A 379 15.41 47.30 21.85
N VAL A 380 14.90 46.38 21.04
CA VAL A 380 13.55 45.81 21.21
C VAL A 380 13.60 44.28 21.19
N PRO A 381 12.69 43.60 21.91
CA PRO A 381 12.68 42.13 22.02
C PRO A 381 12.56 41.38 20.69
N SER A 382 11.87 41.95 19.69
CA SER A 382 11.55 41.25 18.44
C SER A 382 11.79 42.07 17.17
N LYS A 383 12.03 41.38 16.05
CA LYS A 383 12.16 41.99 14.72
C LYS A 383 10.87 42.67 14.26
N ALA A 384 9.71 42.11 14.62
CA ALA A 384 8.41 42.70 14.32
C ALA A 384 8.24 44.06 15.03
N GLU A 385 8.69 44.16 16.28
CA GLU A 385 8.69 45.42 17.04
C GLU A 385 9.68 46.43 16.47
N ALA A 386 10.87 46.00 16.06
CA ALA A 386 11.82 46.87 15.38
C ALA A 386 11.24 47.41 14.05
N GLY A 387 10.55 46.56 13.30
CA GLY A 387 9.84 46.94 12.08
C GLY A 387 8.72 47.94 12.32
N ARG A 388 7.92 47.74 13.37
CA ARG A 388 6.85 48.67 13.79
C ARG A 388 7.40 50.02 14.26
N PHE A 389 8.52 50.03 14.98
CA PHE A 389 9.16 51.27 15.46
C PHE A 389 9.66 52.14 14.30
N GLY A 390 10.21 51.52 13.26
CA GLY A 390 10.67 52.22 12.05
C GLY A 390 11.80 53.22 12.33
N ARG A 391 11.92 54.24 11.46
CA ARG A 391 12.85 55.37 11.67
C ARG A 391 12.04 56.63 11.94
N GLN A 392 12.33 57.29 13.05
CA GLN A 392 11.60 58.48 13.49
C GLN A 392 12.53 59.46 14.20
N THR A 393 12.09 60.71 14.34
CA THR A 393 12.77 61.72 15.15
C THR A 393 12.12 61.75 16.52
N VAL A 394 12.92 61.64 17.58
CA VAL A 394 12.45 61.59 18.98
C VAL A 394 13.24 62.56 19.83
N GLU A 395 12.62 63.07 20.89
CA GLU A 395 13.33 63.80 21.94
C GLU A 395 13.96 62.83 22.95
N VAL A 396 15.24 63.03 23.25
CA VAL A 396 16.02 62.22 24.19
C VAL A 396 16.53 63.09 25.32
N THR A 397 16.07 62.85 26.55
CA THR A 397 16.56 63.53 27.75
C THR A 397 17.63 62.70 28.44
N ILE A 398 18.85 63.21 28.53
CA ILE A 398 19.95 62.56 29.27
C ILE A 398 19.75 62.86 30.75
N LEU A 399 19.47 61.85 31.56
CA LEU A 399 19.03 62.01 32.94
C LEU A 399 20.17 62.08 33.95
N ASP A 400 21.30 61.40 33.72
CA ASP A 400 22.61 61.51 34.39
C ASP A 400 23.63 60.61 33.67
#